data_AF-A0A812AZ51-F1
#
_entry.id   AF-A0A812AZ51-F1
#
_cell.length_a   1.000
_cell.length_b   1.000
_cell.length_c   1.000
_cell.angle_alpha   90.00
_cell.angle_beta   90.00
_cell.angle_gamma   90.00
#
_symmetry.space_group_name_H-M   'P 1'
#
loop_
_entity.id
_entity.type
_entity.pdbx_description
1 polymer ?
#
loop_
_entity_poly.entity_id
_entity_poly.type
_entity_poly.pdbx_seq_one_letter_code
_entity_poly.pdbx_strand_id
1 'polypeptide(L)'
;MAEFRHEMPNSIREYFQFRDDLSSIGGVIVYKDRIVIPPSLLSSVAFLHSNCRAELGVKTVKRLLMDNTSPSGTIDTVSFQRAMLQYRNTLDRDAKLSPAMCIFGRPIRDFILIIPGNYRPRETWRSTWKAHEEALQNLHMRCAERLSKHIKQLPPLVVGDHVWIQNQVGPYARKWDKTGVDIEVRPVRDKKSDTPEWKILTEVCPSATPSLKADNR
;
A
#
# COMPACT_ATOMS: atom_id res chain seq x y z
N MET A 1 -27.72 0.25 7.31
CA MET A 1 -27.07 -0.26 6.08
C MET A 1 -27.99 -1.32 5.46
N ALA A 2 -27.62 -1.96 4.35
CA ALA A 2 -28.42 -3.00 3.69
C ALA A 2 -28.90 -4.11 4.64
N GLU A 3 -30.16 -4.54 4.52
CA GLU A 3 -30.76 -5.56 5.39
C GLU A 3 -30.36 -6.98 4.95
N PHE A 4 -30.09 -7.16 3.66
CA PHE A 4 -29.77 -8.47 3.09
C PHE A 4 -28.35 -8.53 2.51
N ARG A 5 -27.71 -9.70 2.65
CA ARG A 5 -26.32 -9.91 2.22
C ARG A 5 -26.10 -9.66 0.72
N HIS A 6 -27.12 -9.88 -0.10
CA HIS A 6 -27.00 -9.74 -1.55
C HIS A 6 -27.03 -8.27 -2.03
N GLU A 7 -27.62 -7.38 -1.24
CA GLU A 7 -27.68 -5.93 -1.50
C GLU A 7 -26.32 -5.25 -1.25
N MET A 8 -25.42 -5.91 -0.51
CA MET A 8 -24.06 -5.43 -0.31
C MET A 8 -23.15 -5.81 -1.50
N PRO A 9 -22.26 -4.90 -1.94
CA PRO A 9 -21.20 -5.20 -2.89
C PRO A 9 -20.42 -6.47 -2.51
N ASN A 10 -20.09 -7.30 -3.49
CA ASN A 10 -19.41 -8.59 -3.29
C ASN A 10 -18.15 -8.47 -2.42
N SER A 11 -17.43 -7.36 -2.54
CA SER A 11 -16.21 -7.06 -1.78
C SER A 11 -16.40 -6.95 -0.26
N ILE A 12 -17.62 -6.68 0.22
CA ILE A 12 -17.90 -6.42 1.64
C ILE A 12 -18.91 -7.39 2.25
N ARG A 13 -19.39 -8.37 1.48
CA ARG A 13 -20.32 -9.41 1.96
C ARG A 13 -19.77 -10.27 3.08
N GLU A 14 -18.45 -10.31 3.25
CA GLU A 14 -17.76 -10.97 4.35
C GLU A 14 -17.94 -10.22 5.68
N TYR A 15 -18.23 -8.91 5.64
CA TYR A 15 -18.45 -8.09 6.83
C TYR A 15 -19.93 -7.96 7.20
N PHE A 16 -20.83 -8.67 6.52
CA PHE A 16 -22.29 -8.61 6.77
C PHE A 16 -22.67 -8.95 8.23
N GLN A 17 -21.88 -9.78 8.91
CA GLN A 17 -22.08 -10.11 10.33
C GLN A 17 -21.92 -8.89 11.27
N PHE A 18 -21.27 -7.83 10.80
CA PHE A 18 -21.01 -6.59 11.53
C PHE A 18 -21.83 -5.42 10.98
N ARG A 19 -22.87 -5.68 10.17
CA ARG A 19 -23.62 -4.67 9.41
C ARG A 19 -24.19 -3.53 10.26
N ASP A 20 -24.53 -3.81 11.52
CA ASP A 20 -25.13 -2.85 12.44
C ASP A 20 -24.10 -1.82 12.93
N ASP A 21 -22.82 -2.21 12.97
CA ASP A 21 -21.66 -1.38 13.35
C ASP A 21 -20.92 -0.79 12.13
N LEU A 22 -21.41 -1.06 10.91
CA LEU A 22 -20.85 -0.58 9.65
C LEU A 22 -21.56 0.71 9.20
N SER A 23 -20.78 1.74 8.95
CA SER A 23 -21.21 3.02 8.41
C SER A 23 -20.49 3.35 7.11
N SER A 24 -21.06 4.26 6.31
CA SER A 24 -20.41 4.78 5.11
C SER A 24 -20.26 6.30 5.22
N ILE A 25 -19.04 6.79 5.11
CA ILE A 25 -18.71 8.21 5.13
C ILE A 25 -18.04 8.55 3.80
N GLY A 26 -18.73 9.30 2.94
CA GLY A 26 -18.20 9.72 1.64
C GLY A 26 -17.80 8.55 0.72
N GLY A 27 -18.52 7.42 0.78
CA GLY A 27 -18.20 6.21 0.02
C GLY A 27 -17.09 5.34 0.62
N VAL A 28 -16.49 5.74 1.74
CA VAL A 28 -15.57 4.92 2.54
C VAL A 28 -16.35 4.18 3.61
N ILE A 29 -16.13 2.89 3.72
CA ILE A 29 -16.83 2.04 4.70
C ILE A 29 -16.04 2.03 5.99
N VAL A 30 -16.72 2.24 7.11
CA VAL A 30 -16.13 2.36 8.45
C VAL A 30 -16.85 1.39 9.38
N TYR A 31 -16.09 0.60 10.12
CA TYR A 31 -16.59 -0.24 11.19
C TYR A 31 -16.24 0.43 12.52
N LYS A 32 -17.27 0.88 13.25
CA LYS A 32 -17.13 1.78 14.41
C LYS A 32 -16.30 3.01 14.04
N ASP A 33 -15.03 3.05 14.44
CA ASP A 33 -14.08 4.14 14.17
C ASP A 33 -12.95 3.75 13.20
N ARG A 34 -13.01 2.58 12.57
CA ARG A 34 -11.94 2.04 11.72
C ARG A 34 -12.39 1.90 10.29
N ILE A 35 -11.60 2.42 9.36
CA ILE A 35 -11.83 2.21 7.92
C ILE A 35 -11.73 0.72 7.62
N VAL A 36 -12.78 0.18 6.98
CA VAL A 36 -12.78 -1.19 6.45
C VAL A 36 -12.18 -1.15 5.07
N ILE A 37 -11.07 -1.86 4.90
CA ILE A 37 -10.44 -2.09 3.60
C ILE A 37 -10.79 -3.52 3.18
N PRO A 38 -11.71 -3.71 2.22
CA PRO A 38 -12.02 -5.01 1.66
C PRO A 38 -10.76 -5.79 1.26
N PRO A 39 -10.70 -7.13 1.44
CA PRO A 39 -9.57 -7.94 0.99
C PRO A 39 -9.32 -7.82 -0.52
N SER A 40 -10.40 -7.60 -1.28
CA SER A 40 -10.35 -7.30 -2.71
C SER A 40 -9.63 -5.99 -3.06
N LEU A 41 -9.61 -5.02 -2.14
CA LEU A 41 -8.90 -3.74 -2.27
C LEU A 41 -7.49 -3.76 -1.64
N LEU A 42 -7.10 -4.83 -0.96
CA LEU A 42 -5.71 -5.03 -0.55
C LEU A 42 -4.90 -5.43 -1.80
N SER A 43 -4.12 -4.48 -2.32
CA SER A 43 -2.99 -4.80 -3.17
C SER A 43 -1.92 -5.43 -2.28
N SER A 44 -1.72 -6.74 -2.44
CA SER A 44 -0.56 -7.50 -1.96
C SER A 44 -0.13 -7.24 -0.50
N VAL A 45 -0.73 -7.99 0.42
CA VAL A 45 -0.18 -8.21 1.75
C VAL A 45 1.19 -8.88 1.55
N ALA A 46 2.28 -8.16 1.83
CA ALA A 46 3.69 -8.60 1.70
C ALA A 46 4.41 -8.43 0.34
N PHE A 47 3.86 -7.72 -0.65
CA PHE A 47 4.70 -7.30 -1.78
C PHE A 47 5.40 -5.98 -1.46
N LEU A 48 6.70 -6.10 -1.19
CA LEU A 48 7.56 -4.99 -0.77
C LEU A 48 7.54 -3.84 -1.78
N HIS A 49 7.44 -4.15 -3.07
CA HIS A 49 7.53 -3.15 -4.12
C HIS A 49 6.31 -2.22 -4.17
N SER A 50 5.08 -2.75 -4.04
CA SER A 50 3.86 -1.92 -3.98
C SER A 50 3.75 -1.11 -2.68
N ASN A 51 4.27 -1.62 -1.56
CA ASN A 51 4.13 -0.97 -0.25
C ASN A 51 5.26 0.00 0.09
N CYS A 52 6.36 0.01 -0.67
CA CYS A 52 7.57 0.78 -0.37
C CYS A 52 7.29 2.27 -0.10
N ARG A 53 6.40 2.92 -0.88
CA ARG A 53 6.08 4.34 -0.68
C ARG A 53 5.35 4.60 0.63
N ALA A 54 4.42 3.74 1.02
CA ALA A 54 3.72 3.84 2.30
C ALA A 54 4.68 3.62 3.48
N GLU A 55 5.56 2.61 3.38
CA GLU A 55 6.58 2.33 4.38
C GLU A 55 7.57 3.49 4.58
N LEU A 56 8.02 4.12 3.49
CA LEU A 56 8.86 5.32 3.55
C LEU A 56 8.16 6.50 4.24
N GLY A 57 6.85 6.67 4.00
CA GLY A 57 6.01 7.65 4.69
C GLY A 57 5.98 7.39 6.20
N VAL A 58 5.69 6.14 6.60
CA VAL A 58 5.69 5.73 8.02
C VAL A 58 7.07 5.95 8.66
N LYS A 59 8.15 5.58 7.96
CA LYS A 59 9.52 5.78 8.44
C LYS A 59 9.84 7.25 8.68
N THR A 60 9.41 8.13 7.76
CA THR A 60 9.58 9.58 7.91
C THR A 60 8.85 10.09 9.15
N VAL A 61 7.57 9.75 9.31
CA VAL A 61 6.77 10.21 10.46
C VAL A 61 7.30 9.66 11.78
N LYS A 62 7.73 8.40 11.84
CA LYS A 62 8.38 7.83 13.03
C LYS A 62 9.63 8.60 13.41
N ARG A 63 10.47 8.97 12.43
CA ARG A 63 11.65 9.79 12.69
C ARG A 63 11.28 11.17 13.23
N LEU A 64 10.28 11.83 12.64
CA LEU A 64 9.76 13.10 13.16
C LEU A 64 9.26 12.97 14.60
N LEU A 65 8.58 11.87 14.95
CA LEU A 65 8.15 11.62 16.33
C LEU A 65 9.35 11.47 17.27
N MET A 66 10.35 10.68 16.89
CA MET A 66 11.56 10.46 17.68
C MET A 66 12.34 11.76 17.91
N ASP A 67 12.52 12.58 16.87
CA ASP A 67 13.26 13.85 16.94
C ASP A 67 12.53 14.91 17.83
N ASN A 68 11.22 14.74 18.04
CA ASN A 68 10.38 15.63 18.84
C ASN A 68 9.94 15.00 20.17
N THR A 69 10.55 13.90 20.58
CA THR A 69 10.31 13.25 21.88
C THR A 69 11.50 13.53 22.79
N SER A 70 11.23 14.06 23.99
CA SER A 70 12.26 14.29 24.99
C SER A 70 12.79 12.98 25.58
N PRO A 71 13.95 12.97 26.24
CA PRO A 71 14.46 11.79 26.95
C PRO A 71 13.50 11.24 28.02
N SER A 72 12.58 12.06 28.53
CA SER A 72 11.52 11.66 29.47
C SER A 72 10.36 10.91 28.82
N GLY A 73 10.34 10.77 27.49
CA GLY A 73 9.29 10.08 26.73
C GLY A 73 8.05 10.94 26.44
N THR A 74 8.09 12.24 26.76
CA THR A 74 7.00 13.18 26.44
C THR A 74 7.20 13.81 25.08
N ILE A 75 6.13 13.87 24.27
CA ILE A 75 6.18 14.49 22.94
C ILE A 75 6.00 16.01 23.03
N ASP A 76 6.92 16.76 22.42
CA ASP A 76 6.71 18.19 22.16
C ASP A 76 5.74 18.33 20.98
N THR A 77 4.46 18.52 21.32
CA THR A 77 3.39 18.66 20.33
C THR A 77 3.59 19.86 19.41
N VAL A 78 4.13 20.97 19.91
CA VAL A 78 4.33 22.19 19.11
C VAL A 78 5.46 21.94 18.10
N SER A 79 6.60 21.42 18.56
CA SER A 79 7.71 21.12 17.66
C SER A 79 7.35 20.03 16.64
N PHE A 80 6.62 18.99 17.07
CA PHE A 80 6.13 17.95 16.16
C PHE A 80 5.16 18.51 15.10
N GLN A 81 4.22 19.37 15.50
CA GLN A 81 3.29 20.03 14.56
C GLN A 81 4.06 20.89 13.55
N ARG A 82 5.08 21.63 13.99
CA ARG A 82 5.96 22.43 13.11
C ARG A 82 6.69 21.54 12.11
N ALA A 83 7.27 20.44 12.58
CA ALA A 83 8.00 19.50 11.72
C ALA A 83 7.08 18.83 10.70
N MET A 84 5.83 18.50 11.08
CA MET A 84 4.84 17.95 10.16
C MET A 84 4.40 18.95 9.10
N LEU A 85 4.22 20.23 9.46
CA LEU A 85 3.93 21.30 8.50
C LEU A 85 5.08 21.50 7.51
N GLN A 86 6.32 21.48 7.99
CA GLN A 86 7.50 21.56 7.14
C GLN A 86 7.55 20.36 6.17
N TYR A 87 7.38 19.12 6.66
CA TYR A 87 7.35 17.93 5.81
C TYR A 87 6.29 18.02 4.70
N ARG A 88 5.09 18.52 5.01
CA ARG A 88 4.02 18.71 4.03
C ARG A 88 4.38 19.73 2.95
N ASN A 89 5.23 20.71 3.26
CA ASN A 89 5.69 21.74 2.32
C ASN A 89 7.05 21.43 1.68
N THR A 90 7.77 20.40 2.13
CA THR A 90 9.05 20.00 1.55
C THR A 90 8.86 19.47 0.14
N LEU A 91 9.59 20.03 -0.81
CA LEU A 91 9.59 19.56 -2.20
C LEU A 91 10.26 18.18 -2.27
N ASP A 92 9.64 17.28 -3.02
CA ASP A 92 10.30 16.04 -3.42
C ASP A 92 11.49 16.36 -4.35
N ARG A 93 12.62 15.66 -4.14
CA ARG A 93 13.85 15.89 -4.91
C ARG A 93 13.62 15.69 -6.41
N ASP A 94 12.83 14.71 -6.78
CA ASP A 94 12.69 14.27 -8.16
C ASP A 94 11.45 14.90 -8.79
N ALA A 95 10.32 14.87 -8.09
CA ALA A 95 9.05 15.41 -8.54
C ALA A 95 8.93 16.94 -8.44
N LYS A 96 9.78 17.59 -7.63
CA LYS A 96 9.75 19.04 -7.36
C LYS A 96 8.40 19.57 -6.87
N LEU A 97 7.54 18.69 -6.36
CA LEU A 97 6.26 19.02 -5.73
C LEU A 97 6.28 18.57 -4.28
N SER A 98 5.63 19.33 -3.41
CA SER A 98 5.45 18.94 -2.02
C SER A 98 4.15 18.14 -1.83
N PRO A 99 4.02 17.35 -0.75
CA PRO A 99 2.77 16.66 -0.42
C PRO A 99 1.54 17.59 -0.41
N ALA A 100 1.69 18.79 0.14
CA ALA A 100 0.65 19.82 0.14
C ALA A 100 0.26 20.24 -1.29
N MET A 101 1.22 20.44 -2.17
CA MET A 101 0.93 20.80 -3.57
C MET A 101 0.27 19.66 -4.33
N CYS A 102 0.63 18.40 -4.06
CA CYS A 102 -0.01 17.24 -4.67
C CYS A 102 -1.49 17.14 -4.30
N ILE A 103 -1.87 17.44 -3.06
CA ILE A 103 -3.25 17.29 -2.56
C ILE A 103 -4.07 18.57 -2.77
N PHE A 104 -3.48 19.75 -2.59
CA PHE A 104 -4.19 21.03 -2.51
C PHE A 104 -3.84 22.01 -3.64
N GLY A 105 -2.87 21.69 -4.49
CA GLY A 105 -2.41 22.55 -5.59
C GLY A 105 -1.63 23.78 -5.14
N ARG A 106 -1.29 23.85 -3.85
CA ARG A 106 -0.62 24.98 -3.20
C ARG A 106 0.14 24.51 -1.95
N PRO A 107 1.21 25.20 -1.54
CA PRO A 107 1.79 25.04 -0.21
C PRO A 107 0.79 25.44 0.89
N ILE A 108 0.88 24.79 2.05
CA ILE A 108 0.12 25.15 3.25
C ILE A 108 0.85 26.29 3.96
N ARG A 109 0.13 27.11 4.72
CA ARG A 109 0.75 28.13 5.58
C ARG A 109 1.60 27.46 6.65
N ASP A 110 2.90 27.73 6.62
CA ASP A 110 3.86 27.30 7.64
C ASP A 110 4.43 28.52 8.39
N PHE A 111 5.43 28.26 9.23
CA PHE A 111 6.13 29.27 10.04
C PHE A 111 7.25 29.97 9.26
N ILE A 112 7.49 29.57 8.01
CA ILE A 112 8.45 30.21 7.11
C ILE A 112 7.67 31.29 6.34
N LEU A 113 8.33 32.40 6.04
CA LEU A 113 7.71 33.46 5.25
C LEU A 113 7.46 32.96 3.83
N ILE A 114 6.24 32.48 3.56
CA ILE A 114 5.80 32.15 2.20
C ILE A 114 5.37 33.45 1.53
N ILE A 115 5.93 33.69 0.34
CA ILE A 115 5.65 34.86 -0.49
C ILE A 115 4.13 34.98 -0.76
N PRO A 116 3.50 36.12 -0.45
CA PRO A 116 2.09 36.37 -0.75
C PRO A 116 1.80 36.13 -2.24
N GLY A 117 0.75 35.36 -2.55
CA GLY A 117 0.38 34.96 -3.92
C GLY A 117 0.56 33.47 -4.19
N ASN A 118 1.46 32.78 -3.49
CA ASN A 118 1.68 31.34 -3.65
C ASN A 118 0.61 30.46 -2.98
N TYR A 119 -0.33 31.06 -2.24
CA TYR A 119 -1.45 30.36 -1.58
C TYR A 119 -2.67 30.18 -2.47
N ARG A 120 -2.65 30.71 -3.70
CA ARG A 120 -3.71 30.45 -4.67
C ARG A 120 -3.43 29.10 -5.34
N PRO A 121 -4.41 28.18 -5.41
CA PRO A 121 -4.28 27.00 -6.26
C PRO A 121 -3.88 27.44 -7.67
N ARG A 122 -2.83 26.84 -8.23
CA ARG A 122 -2.41 27.17 -9.59
C ARG A 122 -3.48 26.73 -10.59
N GLU A 123 -3.80 27.59 -11.56
CA GLU A 123 -4.74 27.26 -12.65
C GLU A 123 -4.31 25.98 -13.41
N THR A 124 -2.99 25.84 -13.62
CA THR A 124 -2.38 24.68 -14.27
C THR A 124 -2.17 23.48 -13.34
N TRP A 125 -2.78 23.46 -12.14
CA TRP A 125 -2.55 22.39 -11.15
C TRP A 125 -2.84 21.01 -11.74
N ARG A 126 -3.96 20.82 -12.44
CA ARG A 126 -4.29 19.52 -13.07
C ARG A 126 -3.23 19.07 -14.07
N SER A 127 -2.73 19.98 -14.91
CA SER A 127 -1.67 19.69 -15.89
C SER A 127 -0.33 19.40 -15.22
N THR A 128 0.00 20.17 -14.17
CA THR A 128 1.21 19.96 -13.36
C THR A 128 1.17 18.60 -12.66
N TRP A 129 -0.02 18.20 -12.18
CA TRP A 129 -0.25 16.91 -11.53
C TRP A 129 -0.12 15.75 -12.52
N LYS A 130 -0.63 15.90 -13.75
CA LYS A 130 -0.45 14.91 -14.82
C LYS A 130 1.02 14.73 -15.19
N ALA A 131 1.75 15.84 -15.38
CA ALA A 131 3.19 15.80 -15.64
C ALA A 131 3.99 15.19 -14.47
N HIS A 132 3.53 15.39 -13.24
CA HIS A 132 4.10 14.76 -12.05
C HIS A 132 3.86 13.25 -12.01
N GLU A 133 2.64 12.79 -12.29
CA GLU A 133 2.32 11.36 -12.36
C GLU A 133 3.19 10.68 -13.43
N GLU A 134 3.35 11.32 -14.59
CA GLU A 134 4.24 10.86 -15.67
C GLU A 134 5.72 10.84 -15.23
N ALA A 135 6.21 11.88 -14.55
CA ALA A 135 7.57 11.92 -14.03
C ALA A 135 7.83 10.79 -13.01
N LEU A 136 6.90 10.56 -12.07
CA LEU A 136 7.00 9.47 -11.10
C LEU A 136 6.90 8.10 -11.76
N GLN A 137 6.06 7.95 -12.79
CA GLN A 137 5.96 6.71 -13.57
C GLN A 137 7.28 6.39 -14.26
N ASN A 138 7.89 7.39 -14.93
CA ASN A 138 9.21 7.23 -15.56
C ASN A 138 10.29 6.83 -14.54
N LEU A 139 10.25 7.38 -13.33
CA LEU A 139 11.17 6.99 -12.25
C LEU A 139 10.87 5.60 -11.71
N HIS A 140 9.60 5.23 -11.59
CA HIS A 140 9.19 3.90 -11.21
C HIS A 140 9.73 2.87 -12.21
N MET A 141 9.59 3.11 -13.52
CA MET A 141 10.14 2.26 -14.57
C MET A 141 11.66 2.13 -14.46
N ARG A 142 12.41 3.23 -14.31
CA ARG A 142 13.87 3.18 -14.13
C ARG A 142 14.29 2.43 -12.86
N CYS A 143 13.54 2.60 -11.77
CA CYS A 143 13.77 1.85 -10.54
C CYS A 143 13.49 0.36 -10.74
N ALA A 144 12.38 -0.01 -11.39
CA ALA A 144 12.04 -1.38 -11.73
C ALA A 144 13.12 -2.01 -12.61
N GLU A 145 13.58 -1.32 -13.67
CA GLU A 145 14.70 -1.77 -14.50
C GLU A 145 15.98 -2.00 -13.68
N ARG A 146 16.37 -1.02 -12.84
CA ARG A 146 17.57 -1.11 -12.00
C ARG A 146 17.49 -2.30 -11.03
N LEU A 147 16.32 -2.53 -10.44
CA LEU A 147 16.09 -3.63 -9.51
C LEU A 147 16.08 -4.97 -10.26
N SER A 148 15.45 -5.05 -11.44
CA SER A 148 15.36 -6.25 -12.27
C SER A 148 16.70 -6.71 -12.87
N LYS A 149 17.70 -5.83 -13.01
CA LYS A 149 19.02 -6.16 -13.58
C LYS A 149 19.71 -7.35 -12.91
N HIS A 150 19.51 -7.53 -11.60
CA HIS A 150 20.16 -8.60 -10.82
C HIS A 150 19.16 -9.65 -10.31
N ILE A 151 17.90 -9.57 -10.74
CA ILE A 151 16.86 -10.51 -10.33
C ILE A 151 16.72 -11.55 -11.44
N LYS A 152 16.90 -12.83 -11.07
CA LYS A 152 16.62 -13.96 -11.97
C LYS A 152 15.15 -13.91 -12.38
N GLN A 153 14.89 -13.77 -13.67
CA GLN A 153 13.53 -13.86 -14.20
C GLN A 153 13.03 -15.30 -14.00
N LEU A 154 11.94 -15.43 -13.26
CA LEU A 154 11.24 -16.71 -13.10
C LEU A 154 10.28 -16.89 -14.27
N PRO A 155 10.11 -18.12 -14.79
CA PRO A 155 9.11 -18.38 -15.80
C PRO A 155 7.71 -18.02 -15.24
N PRO A 156 6.80 -17.51 -16.09
CA PRO A 156 5.43 -17.27 -15.68
C PRO A 156 4.81 -18.59 -15.22
N LEU A 157 4.09 -18.54 -14.10
CA LEU A 157 3.39 -19.69 -13.54
C LEU A 157 2.25 -20.11 -14.47
N VAL A 158 2.02 -21.41 -14.58
CA VAL A 158 0.93 -22.01 -15.36
C VAL A 158 -0.13 -22.53 -14.40
N VAL A 159 -1.40 -22.39 -14.79
CA VAL A 159 -2.51 -23.00 -14.05
C VAL A 159 -2.26 -24.50 -13.93
N GLY A 160 -2.26 -25.01 -12.69
CA GLY A 160 -1.89 -26.39 -12.36
C GLY A 160 -0.49 -26.55 -11.76
N ASP A 161 0.34 -25.51 -11.72
CA ASP A 161 1.66 -25.57 -11.08
C ASP A 161 1.53 -25.77 -9.56
N HIS A 162 2.38 -26.65 -9.01
CA HIS A 162 2.49 -26.85 -7.57
C HIS A 162 3.39 -25.79 -6.95
N VAL A 163 2.81 -24.99 -6.07
CA VAL A 163 3.50 -23.88 -5.41
C VAL A 163 3.60 -24.10 -3.90
N TRP A 164 4.70 -23.64 -3.33
CA TRP A 164 4.86 -23.51 -1.89
C TRP A 164 4.38 -22.11 -1.49
N ILE A 165 3.58 -22.03 -0.44
CA ILE A 165 2.99 -20.78 0.05
C ILE A 165 3.66 -20.43 1.37
N GLN A 166 4.22 -19.22 1.43
CA GLN A 166 4.80 -18.71 2.67
C GLN A 166 3.71 -18.29 3.65
N ASN A 167 3.79 -18.80 4.88
CA ASN A 167 2.90 -18.40 5.97
C ASN A 167 3.05 -16.91 6.30
N GLN A 168 1.97 -16.15 6.16
CA GLN A 168 1.94 -14.72 6.49
C GLN A 168 1.59 -14.45 7.97
N VAL A 169 0.83 -15.34 8.61
CA VAL A 169 0.30 -15.16 9.97
C VAL A 169 0.38 -16.46 10.78
N GLY A 170 0.31 -16.34 12.12
CA GLY A 170 0.30 -17.47 13.05
C GLY A 170 1.66 -17.76 13.72
N PRO A 171 1.74 -18.83 14.52
CA PRO A 171 2.92 -19.16 15.34
C PRO A 171 4.16 -19.51 14.50
N TYR A 172 3.99 -19.84 13.22
CA TYR A 172 5.07 -20.16 12.29
C TYR A 172 5.10 -19.22 11.07
N ALA A 173 4.96 -17.91 11.32
CA ALA A 173 5.10 -16.90 10.28
C ALA A 173 6.46 -17.03 9.56
N ARG A 174 6.46 -16.85 8.24
CA ARG A 174 7.59 -16.99 7.29
C ARG A 174 8.03 -18.41 6.93
N LYS A 175 7.46 -19.46 7.52
CA LYS A 175 7.70 -20.85 7.07
C LYS A 175 7.01 -21.14 5.73
N TRP A 176 7.59 -22.06 4.96
CA TRP A 176 7.08 -22.58 3.69
C TRP A 176 6.62 -24.03 3.91
N ASP A 177 5.50 -24.21 4.60
CA ASP A 177 4.93 -25.52 4.96
C ASP A 177 3.60 -25.80 4.25
N LYS A 178 2.94 -24.76 3.74
CA LYS A 178 1.72 -24.88 2.95
C LYS A 178 2.06 -25.11 1.48
N THR A 179 1.42 -26.10 0.88
CA THR A 179 1.46 -26.32 -0.57
C THR A 179 0.09 -26.01 -1.17
N GLY A 180 0.10 -25.56 -2.42
CA GLY A 180 -1.11 -25.30 -3.18
C GLY A 180 -0.92 -25.64 -4.65
N VAL A 181 -2.04 -25.65 -5.36
CA VAL A 181 -2.08 -25.72 -6.82
C VAL A 181 -2.60 -24.38 -7.32
N ASP A 182 -1.92 -23.82 -8.32
CA ASP A 182 -2.35 -22.60 -8.97
C ASP A 182 -3.64 -22.85 -9.75
N ILE A 183 -4.75 -22.25 -9.32
CA ILE A 183 -6.07 -22.42 -9.96
C ILE A 183 -6.29 -21.34 -11.02
N GLU A 184 -5.72 -20.15 -10.81
CA GLU A 184 -5.94 -19.01 -11.69
C GLU A 184 -4.79 -18.02 -11.63
N VAL A 185 -4.32 -17.62 -12.81
CA VAL A 185 -3.32 -16.56 -13.00
C VAL A 185 -4.05 -15.33 -13.53
N ARG A 186 -4.30 -14.34 -12.67
CA ARG A 186 -4.93 -13.07 -13.09
C ARG A 186 -3.87 -11.98 -13.25
N PRO A 187 -3.91 -11.16 -14.31
CA PRO A 187 -3.19 -9.90 -14.29
C PRO A 187 -3.72 -9.04 -13.13
N VAL A 188 -2.81 -8.54 -12.30
CA VAL A 188 -3.04 -7.48 -11.33
C VAL A 188 -3.66 -6.34 -12.11
N ARG A 189 -4.87 -5.94 -11.73
CA ARG A 189 -5.53 -4.76 -12.31
C ARG A 189 -4.81 -3.50 -11.83
N ASP A 190 -3.67 -3.19 -12.41
CA ASP A 190 -3.12 -1.85 -12.37
C ASP A 190 -3.90 -1.00 -13.37
N LYS A 191 -4.71 -0.06 -12.86
CA LYS A 191 -5.56 0.79 -13.69
C LYS A 191 -4.77 1.74 -14.63
N LYS A 192 -3.43 1.71 -14.64
CA LYS A 192 -2.60 2.70 -15.36
C LYS A 192 -1.23 2.21 -15.88
N SER A 193 -0.85 0.94 -15.72
CA SER A 193 0.39 0.42 -16.32
C SER A 193 0.16 -0.97 -16.90
N ASP A 194 0.49 -1.12 -18.19
CA ASP A 194 0.53 -2.41 -18.93
C ASP A 194 1.69 -3.31 -18.47
N THR A 195 2.00 -3.31 -17.18
CA THR A 195 2.92 -4.26 -16.55
C THR A 195 2.10 -5.44 -16.05
N PRO A 196 2.24 -6.64 -16.64
CA PRO A 196 1.55 -7.82 -16.17
C PRO A 196 2.21 -8.30 -14.87
N GLU A 197 1.82 -7.74 -13.74
CA GLU A 197 2.00 -8.39 -12.45
C GLU A 197 0.85 -9.39 -12.27
N TRP A 198 1.05 -10.53 -11.59
CA TRP A 198 0.04 -11.59 -11.52
C TRP A 198 -0.46 -11.80 -10.08
N LYS A 199 -1.78 -11.76 -9.86
CA LYS A 199 -2.42 -12.23 -8.63
C LYS A 199 -2.72 -13.72 -8.80
N ILE A 200 -2.18 -14.53 -7.90
CA ILE A 200 -2.33 -15.98 -7.88
C ILE A 200 -3.44 -16.35 -6.91
N LEU A 201 -4.40 -17.16 -7.35
CA LEU A 201 -5.36 -17.82 -6.48
C LEU A 201 -4.95 -19.27 -6.30
N THR A 202 -4.58 -19.64 -5.08
CA THR A 202 -4.15 -20.99 -4.71
C THR A 202 -5.20 -21.66 -3.83
N GLU A 203 -5.57 -22.91 -4.14
CA GLU A 203 -6.24 -23.76 -3.16
C GLU A 203 -5.19 -24.33 -2.22
N VAL A 204 -5.38 -24.15 -0.92
CA VAL A 204 -4.53 -24.80 0.08
C VAL A 204 -5.04 -26.22 0.22
N CYS A 205 -4.25 -27.21 -0.22
CA CYS A 205 -4.58 -28.61 0.06
C CYS A 205 -4.59 -28.83 1.58
N PRO A 206 -5.70 -29.28 2.19
CA PRO A 206 -5.73 -29.62 3.61
C PRO A 206 -4.87 -30.88 3.83
N SER A 207 -3.61 -30.64 4.21
CA SER A 207 -2.63 -31.59 4.75
C SER A 207 -2.82 -33.06 4.36
N ALA A 208 -2.14 -33.50 3.30
CA ALA A 208 -1.58 -34.85 3.34
C ALA A 208 -0.44 -34.83 4.37
N THR A 209 -0.60 -35.60 5.44
CA THR A 209 0.45 -35.87 6.42
C THR A 209 1.72 -36.29 5.67
N PRO A 210 2.88 -35.65 5.86
CA PRO A 210 4.09 -36.09 5.19
C PRO A 210 4.48 -37.45 5.75
N SER A 211 4.28 -38.49 4.94
CA SER A 211 4.91 -39.79 5.14
C SER A 211 6.41 -39.60 5.00
N LEU A 212 7.09 -39.43 6.15
CA LEU A 212 8.53 -39.58 6.25
C LEU A 212 8.88 -41.02 5.86
N LYS A 213 9.26 -41.24 4.60
CA LYS A 213 10.23 -42.28 4.26
C LYS A 213 11.58 -41.61 4.11
N ALA A 214 12.37 -41.73 5.17
CA ALA A 214 13.80 -41.58 5.10
C ALA A 214 14.33 -42.68 4.18
N ASP A 215 14.87 -42.31 3.03
CA ASP A 215 15.84 -43.15 2.32
C ASP A 215 17.16 -42.39 2.26
N ASN A 216 18.08 -42.86 3.07
CA ASN A 216 19.50 -42.54 3.02
C ASN A 216 20.10 -43.05 1.72
N ARG A 217 20.68 -42.18 0.91
CA ARG A 217 22.00 -42.36 0.28
C ARG A 217 22.53 -41.07 -0.31
#